data_AF-A0ABD5SDV6-F1
#
_entry.id   AF-A0ABD5SDV6-F1
#
_cell.length_a   1.000
_cell.length_b   1.000
_cell.length_c   1.000
_cell.angle_alpha   90.00
_cell.angle_beta   90.00
_cell.angle_gamma   90.00
#
_symmetry.space_group_name_H-M   'P 1'
#
loop_
_entity.id
_entity.type
_entity.pdbx_description
1 polymer ?
#
loop_
_entity_poly.entity_id
_entity_poly.type
_entity_poly.pdbx_seq_one_letter_code
_entity_poly.pdbx_strand_id
1 'polypeptide(L)'
;MPHSSDEAFGAADRGAVEPIAALVAVLAVGAALGLYVGALDAAASGTTGGQHDATAVLDRIERDVTVGGVVRPDRLGSIGGTRAEATVELRAGGETWRTRTGSDAVTDGGGSDPQSLPSAESAVTVRVGPGENLPGRLRVVVHG
;
A
#
# COMPACT_ATOMS: atom_id res chain seq x y z
N MET A 1 -35.73 32.26 63.30
CA MET A 1 -34.99 33.18 62.39
C MET A 1 -33.61 32.58 62.13
N PRO A 2 -33.06 32.75 60.90
CA PRO A 2 -32.11 31.82 60.26
C PRO A 2 -30.64 32.24 60.39
N HIS A 3 -29.73 31.27 60.21
CA HIS A 3 -28.47 31.31 59.42
C HIS A 3 -27.78 29.96 59.70
N SER A 4 -27.90 28.93 58.85
CA SER A 4 -27.43 28.78 57.46
C SER A 4 -25.91 28.88 57.34
N SER A 5 -25.31 27.71 57.09
CA SER A 5 -24.21 27.49 56.16
C SER A 5 -22.81 27.96 56.58
N ASP A 6 -22.20 27.20 57.49
CA ASP A 6 -20.76 27.23 57.75
C ASP A 6 -20.02 26.06 57.04
N GLU A 7 -20.44 25.73 55.82
CA GLU A 7 -19.85 24.62 55.03
C GLU A 7 -19.30 25.07 53.67
N ALA A 8 -19.19 26.36 53.42
CA ALA A 8 -18.95 26.86 52.06
C ALA A 8 -17.52 27.38 51.79
N PHE A 9 -16.48 27.02 52.56
CA PHE A 9 -15.11 27.52 52.23
C PHE A 9 -13.97 26.50 52.35
N GLY A 10 -14.26 25.23 52.67
CA GLY A 10 -13.24 24.18 52.78
C GLY A 10 -12.84 23.48 51.47
N ALA A 11 -13.48 23.78 50.34
CA ALA A 11 -13.27 23.07 49.06
C ALA A 11 -12.59 23.92 47.96
N ALA A 12 -12.22 25.16 48.25
CA ALA A 12 -11.75 26.11 47.23
C ALA A 12 -10.25 26.04 46.90
N ASP A 13 -9.41 25.34 47.68
CA ASP A 13 -7.94 25.46 47.57
C ASP A 13 -7.20 24.19 47.07
N ARG A 14 -7.94 23.11 46.72
CA ARG A 14 -7.39 21.93 46.02
C ARG A 14 -8.24 21.43 44.84
N GLY A 15 -9.38 22.05 44.57
CA GLY A 15 -10.32 21.60 43.54
C GLY A 15 -10.24 22.36 42.21
N ALA A 16 -9.48 23.45 42.17
CA ALA A 16 -9.41 24.40 41.05
C ALA A 16 -8.07 24.36 40.28
N VAL A 17 -7.37 23.22 40.29
CA VAL A 17 -6.73 22.73 39.05
C VAL A 17 -7.83 22.03 38.23
N GLU A 18 -8.99 22.67 38.16
CA GLU A 18 -9.43 23.61 37.12
C GLU A 18 -10.08 22.75 36.04
N PRO A 19 -11.41 22.53 36.10
CA PRO A 19 -12.14 21.78 35.08
C PRO A 19 -11.75 22.21 33.65
N ILE A 20 -11.36 23.48 33.50
CA ILE A 20 -10.79 24.05 32.28
C ILE A 20 -9.47 23.39 31.89
N ALA A 21 -8.51 23.24 32.79
CA ALA A 21 -7.25 22.55 32.53
C ALA A 21 -7.46 21.10 32.07
N ALA A 22 -8.42 20.39 32.68
CA ALA A 22 -8.80 19.05 32.24
C ALA A 22 -9.39 19.04 30.82
N LEU A 23 -10.27 19.99 30.50
CA LEU A 23 -10.84 20.13 29.15
C LEU A 23 -9.79 20.49 28.11
N VAL A 24 -8.86 21.39 28.44
CA VAL A 24 -7.72 21.75 27.58
C VAL A 24 -6.83 20.55 27.33
N ALA A 25 -6.56 19.74 28.36
CA ALA A 25 -5.78 18.51 28.21
C ALA A 25 -6.47 17.51 27.27
N VAL A 26 -7.78 17.28 27.43
CA VAL A 26 -8.54 16.38 26.54
C VAL A 26 -8.57 16.91 25.11
N LEU A 27 -8.74 18.22 24.90
CA LEU A 27 -8.67 18.84 23.58
C LEU A 27 -7.28 18.65 22.95
N ALA A 28 -6.21 18.90 23.71
CA ALA A 28 -4.84 18.73 23.25
C ALA A 28 -4.55 17.28 22.86
N VAL A 29 -4.98 16.32 23.69
CA VAL A 29 -4.84 14.89 23.41
C VAL A 29 -5.68 14.50 22.19
N GLY A 30 -6.93 14.95 22.09
CA GLY A 30 -7.80 14.69 20.93
C GLY A 30 -7.23 15.27 19.63
N ALA A 31 -6.68 16.48 19.67
CA ALA A 31 -6.01 17.09 18.53
C ALA A 31 -4.72 16.34 18.17
N ALA A 32 -3.91 15.93 19.15
CA ALA A 32 -2.71 15.15 18.92
C ALA A 32 -3.04 13.78 18.30
N LEU A 33 -4.07 13.07 18.79
CA LEU A 33 -4.55 11.83 18.19
C LEU A 33 -5.11 12.07 16.79
N GLY A 34 -5.88 13.15 16.58
CA GLY A 34 -6.41 13.51 15.28
C GLY A 34 -5.31 13.78 14.25
N LEU A 35 -4.27 14.52 14.64
CA LEU A 35 -3.08 14.75 13.81
C LEU A 35 -2.29 13.47 13.57
N TYR A 36 -2.17 12.61 14.59
CA TYR A 36 -1.49 11.32 14.46
C TYR A 36 -2.21 10.39 13.49
N VAL A 37 -3.54 10.26 13.62
CA VAL A 37 -4.37 9.47 12.73
C VAL A 37 -4.37 10.08 11.32
N GLY A 38 -4.46 11.40 11.19
CA GLY A 38 -4.37 12.07 9.89
C GLY A 38 -3.01 11.87 9.21
N ALA A 39 -1.91 11.87 9.97
CA ALA A 39 -0.59 11.56 9.44
C ALA A 39 -0.47 10.09 8.99
N LEU A 40 -1.05 9.16 9.75
CA LEU A 40 -1.13 7.74 9.37
C LEU A 40 -1.98 7.55 8.11
N ASP A 41 -3.13 8.21 8.03
CA ASP A 41 -4.03 8.13 6.89
C ASP A 41 -3.42 8.76 5.64
N ALA A 42 -2.72 9.89 5.76
CA ALA A 42 -1.97 10.50 4.66
C ALA A 42 -0.83 9.57 4.17
N ALA A 43 -0.13 8.91 5.09
CA ALA A 43 0.90 7.93 4.73
C ALA A 43 0.29 6.67 4.07
N ALA A 44 -0.86 6.21 4.55
CA ALA A 44 -1.55 5.04 4.00
C ALA A 44 -2.22 5.34 2.65
N SER A 45 -2.80 6.53 2.49
CA SER A 45 -3.51 6.97 1.27
C SER A 45 -2.57 7.09 0.08
N GLY A 46 -1.30 7.43 0.30
CA GLY A 46 -0.28 7.42 -0.76
C GLY A 46 0.05 6.01 -1.30
N THR A 47 -0.32 4.94 -0.58
CA THR A 47 0.05 3.56 -0.93
C THR A 47 -1.16 2.67 -1.28
N THR A 48 -2.29 2.83 -0.60
CA THR A 48 -3.29 1.75 -0.51
C THR A 48 -4.13 1.56 -1.77
N GLY A 49 -4.52 2.66 -2.44
CA GLY A 49 -5.40 2.61 -3.62
C GLY A 49 -4.76 1.94 -4.83
N GLY A 50 -3.56 2.40 -5.20
CA GLY A 50 -2.82 1.81 -6.32
C GLY A 50 -2.33 0.39 -6.03
N GLN A 51 -1.96 0.10 -4.77
CA GLN A 51 -1.41 -1.22 -4.41
C GLN A 51 -2.44 -2.35 -4.56
N HIS A 52 -3.70 -2.09 -4.21
CA HIS A 52 -4.78 -3.07 -4.43
C HIS A 52 -5.01 -3.36 -5.91
N ASP A 53 -4.91 -2.33 -6.76
CA ASP A 53 -5.03 -2.49 -8.21
C ASP A 53 -3.83 -3.26 -8.78
N ALA A 54 -2.61 -2.99 -8.30
CA ALA A 54 -1.41 -3.75 -8.66
C ALA A 54 -1.52 -5.24 -8.30
N THR A 55 -2.05 -5.58 -7.12
CA THR A 55 -2.30 -6.98 -6.74
C THR A 55 -3.37 -7.62 -7.63
N ALA A 56 -4.45 -6.91 -7.95
CA ALA A 56 -5.51 -7.43 -8.83
C ALA A 56 -5.00 -7.67 -10.26
N VAL A 57 -4.13 -6.79 -10.77
CA VAL A 57 -3.48 -6.93 -12.08
C VAL A 57 -2.47 -8.08 -12.07
N LEU A 58 -1.67 -8.22 -11.01
CA LEU A 58 -0.77 -9.35 -10.81
C LEU A 58 -1.52 -10.68 -10.83
N ASP A 59 -2.61 -10.81 -10.06
CA ASP A 59 -3.43 -12.01 -10.01
C ASP A 59 -4.01 -12.40 -11.37
N ARG A 60 -4.40 -11.40 -12.18
CA ARG A 60 -4.88 -11.64 -13.55
C ARG A 60 -3.76 -12.14 -14.44
N ILE A 61 -2.62 -11.45 -14.44
CA ILE A 61 -1.44 -11.84 -15.24
C ILE A 61 -0.98 -13.23 -14.85
N GLU A 62 -0.87 -13.53 -13.56
CA GLU A 62 -0.46 -14.84 -13.05
C GLU A 62 -1.38 -15.94 -13.58
N ARG A 63 -2.70 -15.74 -13.57
CA ARG A 63 -3.66 -16.69 -14.17
C ARG A 63 -3.45 -16.88 -15.67
N ASP A 64 -3.11 -15.83 -16.40
CA ASP A 64 -2.94 -15.90 -17.87
C ASP A 64 -1.61 -16.57 -18.28
N VAL A 65 -0.55 -16.44 -17.47
CA VAL A 65 0.77 -17.04 -17.74
C VAL A 65 0.97 -18.41 -17.11
N THR A 66 0.14 -18.76 -16.13
CA THR A 66 0.23 -20.04 -15.42
C THR A 66 -0.54 -21.13 -16.14
N VAL A 67 0.14 -22.22 -16.45
CA VAL A 67 -0.47 -23.44 -17.00
C VAL A 67 -0.15 -24.60 -16.06
N GLY A 68 -1.18 -25.13 -15.38
CA GLY A 68 -1.01 -26.25 -14.44
C GLY A 68 -0.12 -25.93 -13.23
N GLY A 69 -0.14 -24.68 -12.74
CA GLY A 69 0.67 -24.23 -11.60
C GLY A 69 2.09 -23.79 -11.96
N VAL A 70 2.46 -23.77 -13.25
CA VAL A 70 3.78 -23.33 -13.72
C VAL A 70 3.65 -22.17 -14.70
N VAL A 71 4.36 -21.08 -14.41
CA VAL A 71 4.45 -19.89 -15.25
C VAL A 71 5.29 -20.20 -16.48
N ARG A 72 4.77 -19.89 -17.68
CA ARG A 72 5.51 -20.03 -18.94
C ARG A 72 5.94 -18.67 -19.50
N PRO A 73 7.25 -18.40 -19.63
CA PRO A 73 7.73 -17.11 -20.11
C PRO A 73 7.29 -16.78 -21.54
N ASP A 74 7.12 -17.78 -22.41
CA ASP A 74 6.64 -17.59 -23.79
C ASP A 74 5.25 -16.93 -23.86
N ARG A 75 4.44 -17.07 -22.80
CA ARG A 75 3.10 -16.47 -22.71
C ARG A 75 3.16 -15.00 -22.32
N LEU A 76 4.26 -14.50 -21.72
CA LEU A 76 4.40 -13.07 -21.38
C LEU A 76 4.31 -12.16 -22.61
N GLY A 77 4.79 -12.61 -23.77
CA GLY A 77 4.65 -11.85 -25.02
C GLY A 77 3.21 -11.70 -25.50
N SER A 78 2.32 -12.64 -25.14
CA SER A 78 0.93 -12.63 -25.58
C SER A 78 -0.01 -11.74 -24.74
N ILE A 79 0.43 -11.30 -23.56
CA ILE A 79 -0.38 -10.51 -22.62
C ILE A 79 -0.36 -9.01 -22.91
N GLY A 80 0.48 -8.55 -23.86
CA GLY A 80 0.66 -7.13 -24.20
C GLY A 80 -0.62 -6.40 -24.67
N GLY A 81 -1.72 -7.13 -24.88
CA GLY A 81 -3.06 -6.57 -25.16
C GLY A 81 -3.93 -6.33 -23.93
N THR A 82 -3.42 -6.50 -22.70
CA THR A 82 -4.20 -6.20 -21.48
C THR A 82 -4.49 -4.71 -21.39
N ARG A 83 -5.69 -4.35 -20.90
CA ARG A 83 -6.15 -2.95 -20.83
C ARG A 83 -5.48 -2.12 -19.73
N ALA A 84 -4.65 -2.75 -18.90
CA ALA A 84 -3.96 -2.10 -17.80
C ALA A 84 -2.58 -1.63 -18.25
N GLU A 85 -2.25 -0.38 -17.97
CA GLU A 85 -0.91 0.16 -18.22
C GLU A 85 0.04 -0.36 -17.13
N ALA A 86 0.86 -1.36 -17.47
CA ALA A 86 1.68 -2.06 -16.49
C ALA A 86 2.98 -2.60 -17.09
N THR A 87 4.05 -2.52 -16.31
CA THR A 87 5.30 -3.26 -16.56
C THR A 87 5.27 -4.55 -15.77
N VAL A 88 5.42 -5.67 -16.47
CA VAL A 88 5.50 -7.02 -15.89
C VAL A 88 6.92 -7.53 -16.05
N GLU A 89 7.50 -8.00 -14.95
CA GLU A 89 8.85 -8.53 -14.90
C GLU A 89 8.86 -9.90 -14.22
N LEU A 90 9.33 -10.91 -14.93
CA LEU A 90 9.51 -12.26 -14.42
C LEU A 90 11.01 -12.54 -14.32
N ARG A 91 11.47 -13.01 -13.15
CA ARG A 91 12.86 -13.42 -12.93
C ARG A 91 12.93 -14.86 -12.44
N ALA A 92 13.72 -15.70 -13.08
CA ALA A 92 14.02 -17.06 -12.62
C ALA A 92 15.37 -17.51 -13.17
N GLY A 93 16.17 -18.23 -12.36
CA GLY A 93 17.41 -18.84 -12.84
C GLY A 93 18.48 -17.89 -13.39
N GLY A 94 18.43 -16.60 -13.04
CA GLY A 94 19.32 -15.57 -13.61
C GLY A 94 18.80 -14.96 -14.92
N GLU A 95 17.72 -15.51 -15.47
CA GLU A 95 17.00 -14.95 -16.62
C GLU A 95 15.94 -13.95 -16.17
N THR A 96 15.73 -12.92 -16.99
CA THR A 96 14.73 -11.88 -16.75
C THR A 96 13.92 -11.67 -18.03
N TRP A 97 12.61 -11.87 -17.93
CA TRP A 97 11.65 -11.56 -19.00
C TRP A 97 10.87 -10.32 -18.59
N ARG A 98 10.79 -9.33 -19.48
CA ARG A 98 10.04 -8.10 -19.25
C ARG A 98 9.07 -7.87 -20.40
N THR A 99 7.83 -7.55 -20.07
CA THR A 99 6.83 -7.11 -21.03
C THR A 99 6.12 -5.87 -20.48
N ARG A 100 5.74 -4.96 -21.37
CA ARG A 100 4.96 -3.77 -21.04
C ARG A 100 3.61 -3.88 -21.72
N THR A 101 2.58 -3.54 -20.98
CA THR A 101 1.19 -3.56 -21.45
C THR A 101 0.64 -2.15 -21.36
N GLY A 102 -0.17 -1.70 -22.32
CA GLY A 102 -0.72 -0.34 -22.38
C GLY A 102 -0.31 0.47 -23.61
N SER A 103 -1.04 1.55 -23.90
CA SER A 103 -0.83 2.41 -25.08
C SER A 103 0.35 3.37 -24.95
N ASP A 104 0.78 3.69 -23.72
CA ASP A 104 1.90 4.59 -23.51
C ASP A 104 3.19 3.81 -23.27
N ALA A 105 3.79 3.35 -24.38
CA ALA A 105 5.18 2.95 -24.40
C ALA A 105 6.08 4.20 -24.29
N VAL A 106 5.97 4.97 -23.21
CA VAL A 106 6.94 6.02 -22.91
C VAL A 106 8.26 5.34 -22.60
N THR A 107 9.21 5.53 -23.50
CA THR A 107 10.62 5.20 -23.35
C THR A 107 11.13 5.70 -22.00
N ASP A 108 11.98 4.89 -21.36
CA ASP A 108 12.75 5.26 -20.18
C ASP A 108 13.10 6.75 -20.12
N GLY A 109 12.56 7.49 -19.15
CA GLY A 109 12.86 8.91 -19.02
C GLY A 109 11.85 9.72 -18.20
N GLY A 110 11.68 9.42 -16.91
CA GLY A 110 10.77 10.21 -16.09
C GLY A 110 10.76 9.90 -14.60
N GLY A 111 11.90 10.10 -13.92
CA GLY A 111 11.97 10.74 -12.59
C GLY A 111 11.06 10.33 -11.43
N SER A 112 10.44 9.15 -11.43
CA SER A 112 9.74 8.63 -10.24
C SER A 112 10.46 7.38 -9.76
N ASP A 113 10.91 7.40 -8.51
CA ASP A 113 11.53 6.26 -7.86
C ASP A 113 10.64 5.02 -8.08
N PRO A 114 11.13 3.93 -8.69
CA PRO A 114 10.33 2.72 -8.93
C PRO A 114 9.80 2.06 -7.66
N GLN A 115 10.17 2.57 -6.48
CA GLN A 115 9.61 2.20 -5.18
C GLN A 115 8.37 3.02 -4.78
N SER A 116 8.09 4.14 -5.45
CA SER A 116 6.91 4.99 -5.23
C SER A 116 5.71 4.61 -6.11
N LEU A 117 5.92 3.78 -7.13
CA LEU A 117 4.83 3.28 -7.98
C LEU A 117 4.17 2.04 -7.35
N PRO A 118 2.84 1.88 -7.49
CA PRO A 118 2.16 0.69 -7.01
C PRO A 118 2.73 -0.58 -7.66
N SER A 119 3.17 -1.52 -6.84
CA SER A 119 3.81 -2.74 -7.35
C SER A 119 3.50 -3.95 -6.50
N ALA A 120 3.21 -5.07 -7.14
CA ALA A 120 2.93 -6.33 -6.49
C ALA A 120 3.95 -7.40 -6.93
N GLU A 121 4.38 -8.24 -5.99
CA GLU A 121 5.34 -9.31 -6.23
C GLU A 121 4.77 -10.65 -5.73
N SER A 122 4.95 -11.70 -6.51
CA SER A 122 4.56 -13.08 -6.16
C SER A 122 5.70 -14.06 -6.45
N ALA A 123 5.88 -15.04 -5.57
CA ALA A 123 6.82 -16.13 -5.75
C ALA A 123 6.15 -17.22 -6.60
N VAL A 124 6.75 -17.53 -7.75
CA VAL A 124 6.15 -18.41 -8.76
C VAL A 124 7.13 -19.49 -9.19
N THR A 125 6.60 -20.61 -9.69
CA THR A 125 7.43 -21.63 -10.36
C THR A 125 7.45 -21.33 -11.85
N VAL A 126 8.64 -21.12 -12.42
CA VAL A 126 8.83 -20.72 -13.81
C VAL A 126 9.44 -21.87 -14.60
N ARG A 127 8.86 -22.15 -15.77
CA ARG A 127 9.44 -23.10 -16.72
C ARG A 127 10.47 -22.39 -17.60
N VAL A 128 11.74 -22.60 -17.32
CA VAL A 128 12.86 -21.99 -18.07
C VAL A 128 13.28 -22.83 -19.28
N GLY A 129 12.91 -24.12 -19.30
CA GLY A 129 13.22 -25.03 -20.40
C GLY A 129 12.31 -26.25 -20.45
N PRO A 130 12.48 -27.15 -21.44
CA PRO A 130 11.71 -28.38 -21.52
C PRO A 130 11.89 -29.30 -20.30
N GLY A 131 10.94 -29.26 -19.37
CA GLY A 131 10.99 -30.06 -18.13
C GLY A 131 11.81 -29.43 -17.00
N GLU A 132 12.31 -28.22 -17.22
CA GLU A 132 13.11 -27.48 -16.25
C GLU A 132 12.26 -26.38 -15.62
N ASN A 133 11.99 -26.54 -14.33
CA ASN A 133 11.20 -25.62 -13.53
C ASN A 133 12.09 -25.04 -12.42
N LEU A 134 12.15 -23.72 -12.32
CA LEU A 134 12.92 -23.02 -11.30
C LEU A 134 12.01 -22.11 -10.47
N PRO A 135 12.33 -21.92 -9.18
CA PRO A 135 11.68 -20.87 -8.41
C PRO A 135 12.04 -19.50 -8.99
N GLY A 136 11.03 -18.64 -9.13
CA GLY A 136 11.15 -17.31 -9.68
C GLY A 136 10.30 -16.29 -8.93
N ARG A 137 10.41 -15.04 -9.34
CA ARG A 137 9.59 -13.93 -8.85
C ARG A 137 8.92 -13.24 -10.02
N LEU A 138 7.61 -13.06 -9.92
CA LEU A 138 6.81 -12.26 -10.82
C LEU A 138 6.53 -10.93 -10.13
N ARG A 139 7.01 -9.84 -10.72
CA ARG A 139 6.78 -8.46 -10.27
C ARG A 139 5.94 -7.73 -11.30
N VAL A 140 4.92 -7.02 -10.84
CA VAL A 140 4.10 -6.15 -11.66
C VAL A 140 4.14 -4.75 -11.07
N VAL A 141 4.41 -3.76 -11.92
CA VAL A 141 4.36 -2.34 -11.59
C VAL A 141 3.26 -1.73 -12.46
N VAL A 142 2.26 -1.13 -11.83
CA VAL A 142 1.16 -0.46 -12.55
C VAL A 142 1.51 1.01 -12.71
N HIS A 143 1.32 1.52 -13.93
CA HIS A 143 1.43 2.92 -14.26
C HIS A 143 -0.01 3.44 -14.38
N GLY A 144 -0.33 4.51 -13.65
CA GLY A 144 -1.67 5.12 -13.64
C GLY A 144 -1.66 6.50 -14.25
#